data_AF-M4B8Q3-F1
#
_entry.id   AF-M4B8Q3-F1
#
_cell.length_a   1.000
_cell.length_b   1.000
_cell.length_c   1.000
_cell.angle_alpha   90.00
_cell.angle_beta   90.00
_cell.angle_gamma   90.00
#
_symmetry.space_group_name_H-M   'P 1'
#
loop_
_entity.id
_entity.type
_entity.pdbx_description
1 polymer ?
#
loop_
_entity_poly.entity_id
_entity_poly.type
_entity_poly.pdbx_seq_one_letter_code
_entity_poly.pdbx_strand_id
1 'polypeptide(L)'
;MLLLVELLLCFCCKQSHRYVKATPAAAGRSYLSPSPIHYSNVNLVDPSIGKPTRVAIRFTEEGEKVRVSKKTGTIIPKPAVLKERHNPRRTETGPFDTAPEDVLDRTVEDWEVVRL
;
A
#
# COMPACT_ATOMS: atom_id res chain seq x y z
N MET A 1 11.18 11.76 -11.59
CA MET A 1 12.48 11.32 -11.04
C MET A 1 12.69 11.56 -9.54
N LEU A 2 11.69 12.05 -8.78
CA LEU A 2 11.85 12.36 -7.34
C LEU A 2 10.84 11.67 -6.40
N LEU A 3 10.07 10.69 -6.87
CA LEU A 3 9.03 10.01 -6.07
C LEU A 3 9.42 8.62 -5.53
N LEU A 4 10.71 8.27 -5.58
CA LEU A 4 11.21 6.98 -5.08
C LEU A 4 11.98 7.09 -3.76
N VAL A 5 11.95 8.24 -3.07
CA VAL A 5 12.90 8.53 -1.96
C VAL A 5 12.32 8.28 -0.56
N GLU A 6 11.01 8.33 -0.33
CA GLU A 6 10.50 8.27 1.06
C GLU A 6 10.10 6.87 1.58
N LEU A 7 10.03 5.85 0.72
CA LEU A 7 9.77 4.46 1.15
C LEU A 7 10.95 3.51 0.92
N LEU A 8 12.04 3.97 0.29
CA LEU A 8 13.19 3.12 -0.06
C LEU A 8 14.29 3.08 1.00
N LEU A 9 14.15 3.78 2.12
CA LEU A 9 15.17 3.84 3.16
C LEU A 9 15.30 2.53 3.98
N CYS A 10 14.36 1.60 3.87
CA CYS A 10 14.46 0.32 4.60
C CYS A 10 15.04 -0.82 3.75
N PHE A 11 14.90 -0.77 2.42
CA PHE A 11 15.29 -1.88 1.53
C PHE A 11 16.81 -2.08 1.46
N CYS A 12 17.61 -1.04 1.68
CA CYS A 12 19.08 -1.12 1.67
C CYS A 12 19.68 -1.49 3.05
N CYS A 13 18.90 -1.43 4.14
CA CYS A 13 19.46 -1.49 5.50
C CYS A 13 19.87 -2.90 5.95
N LYS A 14 19.24 -3.95 5.41
CA LYS A 14 19.61 -5.33 5.73
C LYS A 14 19.64 -6.19 4.47
N GLN A 15 20.82 -6.27 3.86
CA GLN A 15 21.07 -7.09 2.70
C GLN A 15 21.82 -8.36 3.09
N SER A 16 21.47 -9.50 2.49
CA SER A 16 22.23 -10.73 2.60
C SER A 16 22.59 -11.26 1.22
N HIS A 17 23.75 -11.91 1.14
CA HIS A 17 24.14 -12.62 -0.06
C HIS A 17 23.31 -13.89 -0.18
N ARG A 18 22.48 -13.96 -1.22
CA ARG A 18 21.73 -15.15 -1.58
C ARG A 18 22.36 -15.79 -2.79
N TYR A 19 22.78 -17.03 -2.63
CA TYR A 19 23.25 -17.85 -3.74
C TYR A 19 22.06 -18.57 -4.40
N VAL A 20 21.99 -18.51 -5.72
CA VAL A 20 21.04 -19.28 -6.52
C VAL A 20 21.81 -20.28 -7.38
N LYS A 21 21.44 -21.55 -7.24
CA LYS A 21 22.01 -22.66 -7.99
C LYS A 21 21.74 -22.48 -9.49
N ALA A 22 22.65 -22.98 -10.32
CA ALA A 22 22.47 -22.98 -11.77
C ALA A 22 21.26 -23.85 -12.15
N THR A 23 20.45 -23.37 -13.08
CA THR A 23 19.41 -24.14 -13.77
C THR A 23 19.85 -24.36 -15.22
N PRO A 24 19.26 -25.32 -15.96
CA PRO A 24 19.60 -25.52 -17.37
C PRO A 24 19.40 -24.27 -18.23
N ALA A 25 18.48 -23.39 -17.84
CA ALA A 25 18.18 -22.14 -18.53
C ALA A 25 19.06 -20.95 -18.08
N ALA A 26 19.69 -21.00 -16.90
CA ALA A 26 20.44 -19.87 -16.36
C ALA A 26 21.61 -20.31 -15.45
N ALA A 27 22.77 -19.70 -15.64
CA ALA A 27 23.95 -19.94 -14.80
C ALA A 27 23.70 -19.53 -13.32
N GLY A 28 24.40 -20.22 -12.41
CA GLY A 28 24.35 -19.93 -10.98
C GLY A 28 24.92 -18.54 -10.69
N ARG A 29 24.27 -17.80 -9.79
CA ARG A 29 24.69 -16.44 -9.42
C ARG A 29 24.48 -16.19 -7.94
N SER A 30 25.35 -15.38 -7.35
CA SER A 30 25.12 -14.74 -6.06
C SER A 30 24.56 -13.35 -6.31
N TYR A 31 23.52 -12.97 -5.56
CA TYR A 31 23.02 -11.59 -5.58
C TYR A 31 22.66 -11.13 -4.18
N LEU A 32 22.66 -9.82 -4.02
CA LEU A 32 22.26 -9.16 -2.80
C LEU A 32 20.74 -9.13 -2.73
N SER A 33 20.15 -9.84 -1.77
CA SER A 33 18.71 -9.83 -1.52
C SER A 33 18.36 -9.12 -0.21
N PRO A 34 17.26 -8.34 -0.18
CA PRO A 34 16.77 -7.73 1.05
C PRO A 34 16.39 -8.81 2.04
N SER A 35 16.68 -8.59 3.32
CA SER A 35 16.36 -9.50 4.41
C SER A 35 15.39 -8.83 5.39
N PRO A 36 14.49 -9.61 6.02
CA PRO A 36 13.48 -9.04 6.91
C PRO A 36 14.13 -8.43 8.16
N ILE A 37 13.56 -7.29 8.59
CA ILE A 37 13.91 -6.57 9.81
C ILE A 37 12.69 -6.60 10.74
N HIS A 38 12.90 -6.87 12.02
CA HIS A 38 11.84 -6.86 13.01
C HIS A 38 11.33 -5.42 13.25
N TYR A 39 10.02 -5.24 13.45
CA TYR A 39 9.40 -3.91 13.55
C TYR A 39 9.97 -3.04 14.68
N SER A 40 10.41 -3.65 15.80
CA SER A 40 11.02 -2.92 16.92
C SER A 40 12.29 -2.15 16.56
N ASN A 41 12.96 -2.55 15.47
CA ASN A 41 14.23 -1.96 15.03
C ASN A 41 14.02 -0.88 13.95
N VAL A 42 12.76 -0.53 13.62
CA VAL A 42 12.41 0.44 12.58
C VAL A 42 11.50 1.52 13.17
N ASN A 43 11.72 2.77 12.77
CA ASN A 43 10.85 3.90 13.13
C ASN A 43 10.42 4.66 11.86
N LEU A 44 9.28 5.34 11.94
CA LEU A 44 8.84 6.26 10.90
C LEU A 44 9.64 7.56 11.00
N VAL A 45 9.84 8.20 9.85
CA VAL A 45 10.54 9.48 9.73
C VAL A 45 9.50 10.59 9.60
N ASP A 46 9.69 11.68 10.33
CA ASP A 46 8.84 12.86 10.19
C ASP A 46 9.17 13.62 8.90
N PRO A 47 8.18 14.01 8.09
CA PRO A 47 8.42 14.76 6.85
C PRO A 47 9.00 16.16 7.11
N SER A 48 8.67 16.78 8.25
CA SER A 48 9.12 18.14 8.58
C SER A 48 10.59 18.22 8.99
N ILE A 49 11.11 17.21 9.71
CA ILE A 49 12.44 17.25 10.34
C ILE A 49 13.38 16.17 9.77
N GLY A 50 12.86 15.14 9.09
CA GLY A 50 13.67 14.02 8.59
C GLY A 50 14.28 13.15 9.69
N LYS A 51 13.82 13.27 10.94
CA LYS A 51 14.30 12.49 12.09
C LYS A 51 13.31 11.37 12.45
N PRO A 52 13.78 10.26 13.05
CA PRO A 52 12.91 9.17 13.48
C PRO A 52 12.01 9.61 14.65
N THR A 53 10.74 9.20 14.62
CA THR A 53 9.73 9.58 15.61
C THR A 53 8.81 8.44 16.01
N ARG A 54 8.21 8.60 17.20
CA ARG A 54 7.09 7.78 17.67
C ARG A 54 5.79 8.39 17.15
N VAL A 55 4.88 7.53 16.72
CA VAL A 55 3.58 7.93 16.16
C VAL A 55 2.46 7.71 17.17
N ALA A 56 1.48 8.61 17.16
CA ALA A 56 0.19 8.47 17.80
C ALA A 56 -0.91 8.39 16.74
N ILE A 57 -2.00 7.72 17.06
CA ILE A 57 -3.19 7.66 16.20
C ILE A 57 -4.17 8.72 16.72
N ARG A 58 -4.65 9.59 15.83
CA ARG A 58 -5.66 10.61 16.12
C ARG A 58 -6.75 10.59 15.06
N PHE A 59 -7.88 11.21 15.37
CA PHE A 59 -8.98 11.42 14.44
C PHE A 59 -9.04 12.89 14.05
N THR A 60 -9.30 13.16 12.78
CA THR A 60 -9.62 14.49 12.27
C THR A 60 -11.11 14.79 12.47
N GLU A 61 -11.52 16.03 12.27
CA GLU A 61 -12.91 16.49 12.43
C GLU A 61 -13.86 15.79 11.44
N GLU A 62 -13.34 15.37 10.29
CA GLU A 62 -14.03 14.58 9.27
C GLU A 62 -14.19 13.09 9.64
N GLY A 63 -13.65 12.67 10.79
CA GLY A 63 -13.70 11.28 11.27
C GLY A 63 -12.59 10.38 10.72
N GLU A 64 -11.66 10.90 9.92
CA GLU A 64 -10.59 10.09 9.35
C GLU A 64 -9.48 9.76 10.36
N LYS A 65 -9.03 8.50 10.33
CA LYS A 65 -7.96 7.99 11.19
C LYS A 65 -6.58 8.32 10.61
N VAL A 66 -5.89 9.27 11.24
CA VAL A 66 -4.58 9.76 10.80
C VAL A 66 -3.45 9.40 11.77
N ARG A 67 -2.24 9.28 11.24
CA ARG A 67 -1.00 9.09 12.01
C ARG A 67 -0.41 10.46 12.31
N VAL A 68 -0.09 10.74 13.56
CA VAL A 68 0.49 12.02 14.00
C VAL A 68 1.83 11.79 14.68
N SER A 69 2.84 12.58 14.31
CA SER A 69 4.14 12.54 14.96
C SER A 69 4.08 13.11 16.38
N LYS A 70 4.72 12.45 17.35
CA LYS A 70 4.74 12.97 18.73
C LYS A 70 5.66 14.18 18.93
N LYS A 71 6.65 14.38 18.04
CA LYS A 71 7.63 15.47 18.18
C LYS A 71 7.10 16.80 17.63
N THR A 72 6.52 16.76 16.44
CA THR A 72 6.11 17.95 15.67
C THR A 72 4.60 18.12 15.57
N GLY A 73 3.82 17.08 15.91
CA GLY A 73 2.37 17.11 15.71
C GLY A 73 1.97 17.04 14.23
N THR A 74 2.91 16.82 13.32
CA THR A 74 2.65 16.73 11.88
C THR A 74 1.95 15.42 11.53
N ILE A 75 1.01 15.50 10.59
CA ILE A 75 0.26 14.34 10.08
C ILE A 75 1.13 13.59 9.06
N ILE A 76 1.27 12.28 9.25
CA ILE A 76 1.95 11.37 8.32
C ILE A 76 0.86 10.65 7.51
N PRO A 77 0.63 11.03 6.23
CA PRO A 77 -0.40 10.40 5.41
C PRO A 77 -0.03 8.95 5.05
N LYS A 78 -1.04 8.15 4.69
CA LYS A 78 -0.80 6.83 4.10
C LYS A 78 -0.27 7.02 2.67
N PRO A 79 0.79 6.30 2.26
CA PRO A 79 1.31 6.41 0.91
C PRO A 79 0.30 5.90 -0.12
N ALA A 80 0.31 6.50 -1.32
CA ALA A 80 -0.60 6.17 -2.41
C ALA A 80 -0.52 4.69 -2.85
N VAL A 81 0.65 4.06 -2.72
CA VAL A 81 0.91 2.65 -3.09
C VAL A 81 -0.05 1.67 -2.40
N LEU A 82 -0.54 1.98 -1.19
CA LEU A 82 -1.51 1.11 -0.49
C LEU A 82 -2.92 1.17 -1.08
N LYS A 83 -3.23 2.17 -1.92
CA LYS A 83 -4.51 2.28 -2.62
C LYS A 83 -4.51 1.44 -3.90
N GLU A 84 -3.33 1.18 -4.45
CA GLU A 84 -3.16 0.38 -5.65
C GLU A 84 -3.18 -1.11 -5.32
N ARG A 85 -3.79 -1.90 -6.20
CA ARG A 85 -3.78 -3.37 -6.08
C ARG A 85 -2.49 -3.90 -6.68
N HIS A 86 -1.84 -4.83 -5.98
CA HIS A 86 -0.65 -5.50 -6.51
C HIS A 86 -0.95 -6.27 -7.81
N ASN A 87 -2.08 -6.98 -7.86
CA ASN A 87 -2.56 -7.62 -9.07
C ASN A 87 -3.71 -6.79 -9.64
N PRO A 88 -3.54 -6.16 -10.81
CA PRO A 88 -4.62 -5.40 -11.43
C PRO A 88 -5.77 -6.34 -11.77
N ARG A 89 -7.00 -5.88 -11.55
CA ARG A 89 -8.18 -6.58 -12.06
C ARG A 89 -8.29 -6.30 -13.56
N ARG A 90 -8.72 -7.30 -14.33
CA ARG A 90 -9.12 -7.08 -15.71
C ARG A 90 -10.36 -6.17 -15.70
N THR A 91 -10.33 -5.10 -16.51
CA THR A 91 -11.44 -4.13 -16.61
C THR A 91 -12.44 -4.49 -17.69
N GLU A 92 -12.06 -5.35 -18.63
CA GLU A 92 -12.94 -5.83 -19.69
C GLU A 92 -14.04 -6.72 -19.12
N THR A 93 -15.27 -6.52 -19.59
CA THR A 93 -16.42 -7.37 -19.27
C THR A 93 -16.20 -8.76 -19.86
N GLY A 94 -16.20 -9.78 -18.99
CA GLY A 94 -16.08 -11.17 -19.43
C GLY A 94 -17.37 -11.66 -20.12
N PRO A 95 -17.31 -12.81 -20.81
CA PRO A 95 -18.49 -13.41 -21.46
C PRO A 95 -19.66 -13.72 -20.51
N PHE A 96 -19.39 -13.82 -19.20
CA PHE A 96 -20.37 -14.15 -18.16
C PHE A 96 -20.65 -12.97 -17.21
N ASP A 97 -20.07 -11.80 -17.48
CA ASP A 97 -20.25 -10.62 -16.65
C ASP A 97 -21.33 -9.73 -17.26
N THR A 98 -22.23 -9.21 -16.41
CA THR A 98 -23.24 -8.23 -16.82
C THR A 98 -22.60 -6.87 -17.06
N ALA A 99 -23.09 -6.14 -18.06
CA ALA A 99 -22.62 -4.78 -18.31
C ALA A 99 -22.97 -3.88 -17.10
N PRO A 100 -22.14 -2.87 -16.78
CA PRO A 100 -22.37 -2.00 -15.64
C PRO A 100 -23.63 -1.14 -15.79
N GLU A 101 -24.06 -0.88 -17.02
CA GLU A 101 -25.32 -0.21 -17.34
C GLU A 101 -26.53 -1.01 -16.84
N ASP A 102 -26.64 -2.29 -17.22
CA ASP A 102 -27.71 -3.19 -16.79
C ASP A 102 -27.82 -3.35 -15.26
N VAL A 103 -26.69 -3.24 -14.54
CA VAL A 103 -26.63 -3.39 -13.08
C VAL A 103 -27.15 -2.14 -12.35
N LEU A 104 -26.93 -0.97 -12.94
CA LEU A 104 -27.34 0.31 -12.36
C LEU A 104 -28.79 0.67 -12.71
N ASP A 105 -29.35 -0.02 -13.71
CA ASP A 105 -30.74 0.14 -14.10
C ASP A 105 -31.67 -0.24 -12.93
N ARG A 106 -32.44 0.76 -12.49
CA ARG A 106 -33.51 0.55 -11.51
C ARG A 106 -34.70 -0.08 -12.21
N THR A 107 -34.79 -1.40 -12.11
CA THR A 107 -35.87 -2.20 -12.71
C THR A 107 -37.13 -2.26 -11.84
N VAL A 108 -37.01 -1.86 -10.57
CA VAL A 108 -38.10 -1.88 -9.59
C VAL A 108 -38.49 -0.44 -9.26
N GLU A 109 -39.78 -0.18 -9.31
CA GLU A 109 -40.33 1.12 -8.94
C GLU A 109 -40.22 1.34 -7.43
N ASP A 110 -39.96 2.58 -7.01
CA ASP A 110 -39.73 2.92 -5.59
C ASP A 110 -40.92 2.53 -4.67
N TRP A 111 -42.12 2.39 -5.23
CA TRP A 111 -43.33 2.01 -4.48
C TRP A 111 -43.43 0.52 -4.12
N GLU A 112 -42.71 -0.38 -4.82
CA GLU A 112 -42.68 -1.81 -4.50
C GLU A 112 -41.71 -2.11 -3.36
N VAL A 113 -40.63 -1.32 -3.24
CA VAL A 113 -39.58 -1.49 -2.21
C VAL A 113 -40.09 -1.16 -0.82
N VAL A 114 -41.00 -0.19 -0.68
CA VAL A 114 -41.53 0.27 0.62
C VAL A 114 -42.55 -0.71 1.23
N ARG A 115 -43.07 -1.65 0.44
CA ARG A 115 -44.05 -2.65 0.92
C ARG A 115 -43.42 -3.94 1.47
N LEU A 116 -42.11 -4.12 1.31
CA LEU A 116 -41.32 -5.24 1.86
C LEU A 116 -40.71 -4.84 3.20
#